data_AF-A0A7S2LLL0-F1
#
_entry.id   AF-A0A7S2LLL0-F1
#
_cell.length_a   1.000
_cell.length_b   1.000
_cell.length_c   1.000
_cell.angle_alpha   90.00
_cell.angle_beta   90.00
_cell.angle_gamma   90.00
#
_symmetry.space_group_name_H-M   'P 1'
#
loop_
_entity.id
_entity.type
_entity.pdbx_description
1 polymer ?
#
loop_
_entity_poly.entity_id
_entity_poly.type
_entity_poly.pdbx_seq_one_letter_code
_entity_poly.pdbx_strand_id
1 'polypeptide(L)'
;MDEAAVASKHSLFGMNRITPPRKPFWLMALLRQIFGGIFNVLLWLCVLCELLMVALFGRQDLVTPSILSFVVVASGVLQWWTELRAEMTSEALQGMQRASDVQVCRRHAGGRRRLSAEELVPGDVVVLDAGCRVPADCRVVDCTDGMLVESSAITGEAAPEKKCAAVVPSQPAVPIMEASNVVWSGTCIVQGRMIGVVLATGDDTLVGQIAKTVASSRPRSSLEFQLEHFVNVVVVVATVVGVLSVLGSAFASRRTMTSAQLLGNFATAFFSQIPEGLMPTVTLCLMIASKEMAARSVLVRRIDAVETMGCVSVLCSDKTGTLTSGCMTATDLVVLEPSGSSAVVPVADVPAARSSLGGQIDRLCHCGLLSHPALGSDGSEPYGSPTETAILTMCEKLKGASVSAVHAAEPVLFDIPFNSSNKWMLSVHRAGPGAGGEAGGARVVLKA
;
A
#
# COMPACT_ATOMS: atom_id res chain seq x y z
N MET A 1 0.82 -24.58 -24.78
CA MET A 1 1.28 -23.69 -25.84
C MET A 1 2.63 -24.15 -26.37
N ASP A 2 2.98 -23.84 -27.62
CA ASP A 2 4.30 -24.15 -28.21
C ASP A 2 5.29 -23.04 -27.90
N GLU A 3 6.59 -23.32 -27.87
CA GLU A 3 7.61 -22.30 -27.59
C GLU A 3 7.61 -21.17 -28.63
N ALA A 4 7.33 -21.46 -29.90
CA ALA A 4 7.18 -20.43 -30.93
C ALA A 4 5.99 -19.48 -30.65
N ALA A 5 4.87 -20.03 -30.16
CA ALA A 5 3.72 -19.23 -29.74
C ALA A 5 4.02 -18.41 -28.48
N VAL A 6 4.81 -18.95 -27.54
CA VAL A 6 5.28 -18.24 -26.35
C VAL A 6 6.15 -17.04 -26.75
N ALA A 7 7.13 -17.25 -27.64
CA ALA A 7 7.98 -16.17 -28.12
C ALA A 7 7.19 -15.06 -28.83
N SER A 8 6.22 -15.44 -29.68
CA SER A 8 5.31 -14.47 -30.31
C SER A 8 4.49 -13.70 -29.26
N LYS A 9 3.95 -14.37 -28.24
CA LYS A 9 3.21 -13.68 -27.17
C LYS A 9 4.09 -12.79 -26.29
N HIS A 10 5.33 -13.18 -25.99
CA HIS A 10 6.27 -12.29 -25.32
C HIS A 10 6.58 -11.03 -26.13
N SER A 11 6.65 -11.14 -27.46
CA SER A 11 6.84 -9.96 -28.31
C SER A 11 5.64 -9.01 -28.31
N LEU A 12 4.42 -9.52 -28.08
CA LEU A 12 3.18 -8.75 -28.07
C LEU A 12 2.83 -8.18 -26.69
N PHE A 13 2.93 -8.99 -25.64
CA PHE A 13 2.49 -8.66 -24.28
C PHE A 13 3.66 -8.30 -23.33
N GLY A 14 4.91 -8.56 -23.72
CA GLY A 14 6.06 -8.37 -22.86
C GLY A 14 6.22 -9.45 -21.79
N MET A 15 6.95 -9.10 -20.72
CA MET A 15 7.09 -9.95 -19.53
C MET A 15 5.97 -9.69 -18.54
N ASN A 16 5.64 -10.68 -17.71
CA ASN A 16 4.64 -10.55 -16.65
C ASN A 16 5.19 -9.74 -15.47
N ARG A 17 5.32 -8.44 -15.67
CA ARG A 17 5.76 -7.47 -14.67
C ARG A 17 5.04 -6.15 -14.90
N ILE A 18 4.61 -5.51 -13.80
CA ILE A 18 4.07 -4.15 -13.86
C ILE A 18 5.20 -3.21 -14.27
N THR A 19 5.01 -2.47 -15.36
CA THR A 19 6.03 -1.59 -15.91
C THR A 19 6.33 -0.49 -14.91
N PRO A 20 7.55 -0.40 -14.35
CA PRO A 20 7.89 0.70 -13.46
C PRO A 20 7.81 2.02 -14.24
N PRO A 21 7.35 3.12 -13.62
CA PRO A 21 7.33 4.41 -14.28
C PRO A 21 8.74 4.74 -14.78
N ARG A 22 8.83 5.23 -16.03
CA ARG A 22 10.12 5.64 -16.60
C ARG A 22 10.72 6.72 -15.72
N LYS A 23 11.83 6.40 -15.05
CA LYS A 23 12.59 7.39 -14.31
C LYS A 23 13.24 8.35 -15.31
N PRO A 24 13.08 9.68 -15.14
CA PRO A 24 13.89 10.62 -15.92
C PRO A 24 15.37 10.32 -15.66
N PHE A 25 16.21 10.54 -16.68
CA PHE A 25 17.65 10.50 -16.47
C PHE A 25 18.02 11.46 -15.33
N TRP A 26 18.88 11.05 -14.40
CA TRP A 26 19.14 11.79 -13.16
C TRP A 26 19.54 13.25 -13.41
N LEU A 27 20.32 13.51 -14.47
CA LEU A 27 20.68 14.86 -14.88
C LEU A 27 19.47 15.66 -15.41
N MET A 28 18.54 15.01 -16.11
CA MET A 28 17.32 15.66 -16.60
C MET A 28 16.37 15.98 -15.44
N ALA A 29 16.32 15.14 -14.41
CA ALA A 29 15.61 15.44 -13.17
C ALA A 29 16.22 16.65 -12.45
N LEU A 30 17.55 16.69 -12.32
CA LEU A 30 18.27 17.82 -11.75
C LEU A 30 18.06 19.11 -12.57
N LEU A 31 18.16 19.04 -13.89
CA LEU A 31 17.92 20.19 -14.78
C LEU A 31 16.47 20.66 -14.69
N ARG A 32 15.50 19.74 -14.62
CA ARG A 32 14.09 20.10 -14.38
C ARG A 32 13.94 20.78 -13.02
N GLN A 33 14.72 20.41 -12.00
CA GLN A 33 14.65 21.04 -10.70
C GLN A 33 15.29 22.44 -10.67
N ILE A 34 16.36 22.65 -11.44
CA ILE A 34 17.09 23.93 -11.51
C ILE A 34 16.40 24.94 -12.45
N PHE A 35 15.84 24.48 -13.58
CA PHE A 35 15.27 25.33 -14.61
C PHE A 35 13.74 25.27 -14.69
N GLY A 36 13.11 24.30 -14.02
CA GLY A 36 11.66 24.13 -14.01
C GLY A 36 10.98 24.88 -12.87
N GLY A 37 9.70 25.20 -13.09
CA GLY A 37 8.88 25.98 -12.17
C GLY A 37 8.92 27.47 -12.48
N ILE A 38 7.77 28.14 -12.34
CA ILE A 38 7.61 29.57 -12.69
C ILE A 38 8.59 30.45 -11.91
N PHE A 39 8.86 30.10 -10.65
CA PHE A 39 9.80 30.84 -9.80
C PHE A 39 11.25 30.73 -10.26
N ASN A 40 11.74 29.53 -10.59
CA ASN A 40 13.11 29.35 -11.08
C ASN A 40 13.29 30.00 -12.44
N VAL A 41 12.27 29.92 -13.32
CA VAL A 41 12.26 30.64 -14.60
C VAL A 41 12.34 32.15 -14.38
N LEU A 42 11.61 32.69 -13.40
CA LEU A 42 11.69 34.10 -13.03
C LEU A 42 13.11 34.46 -12.55
N LEU A 43 13.73 33.67 -11.68
CA LEU A 43 15.10 33.94 -11.19
C LEU A 43 16.14 33.88 -12.33
N TRP A 44 16.04 32.89 -13.22
CA TRP A 44 16.92 32.83 -14.40
C TRP A 44 16.71 34.00 -15.38
N LEU A 45 15.48 34.48 -15.52
CA LEU A 45 15.20 35.70 -16.29
C LEU A 45 15.87 36.92 -15.64
N CYS A 46 15.91 37.00 -14.31
CA CYS A 46 16.61 38.06 -13.59
C CYS A 46 18.12 38.00 -13.85
N VAL A 47 18.73 36.81 -13.71
CA VAL A 47 20.15 36.58 -14.05
C VAL A 47 20.45 37.02 -15.49
N LEU A 48 19.61 36.63 -16.45
CA LEU A 48 19.78 36.98 -17.86
C LEU A 48 19.72 38.50 -18.09
N CYS A 49 18.75 39.17 -17.46
CA CYS A 49 18.59 40.62 -17.55
C CYS A 49 19.80 41.36 -16.95
N GLU A 50 20.33 40.93 -15.81
CA GLU A 50 21.53 41.53 -15.21
C GLU A 50 22.78 41.33 -16.07
N LEU A 51 22.97 40.14 -16.63
CA LEU A 51 24.06 39.87 -17.56
C LEU A 51 23.97 40.72 -18.84
N LEU A 52 22.76 40.90 -19.37
CA LEU A 52 22.51 41.81 -20.50
C LEU A 52 22.83 43.26 -20.12
N MET A 53 22.50 43.69 -18.90
CA MET A 53 22.81 45.04 -18.43
C MET A 53 24.33 45.26 -18.30
N VAL A 54 25.08 44.27 -17.84
CA VAL A 54 26.54 44.29 -17.80
C VAL A 54 27.13 44.36 -19.21
N ALA A 55 26.65 43.51 -20.13
CA ALA A 55 27.18 43.43 -21.49
C ALA A 55 26.87 44.67 -22.34
N LEU A 56 25.66 45.23 -22.23
CA LEU A 56 25.21 46.35 -23.07
C LEU A 56 25.57 47.73 -22.48
N PHE A 57 25.63 47.85 -21.16
CA PHE A 57 25.81 49.15 -20.49
C PHE A 57 27.09 49.25 -19.64
N GLY A 58 27.95 48.22 -19.66
CA GLY A 58 29.27 48.26 -19.04
C GLY A 58 29.27 48.35 -17.52
N ARG A 59 28.17 47.98 -16.85
CA ARG A 59 28.16 47.84 -15.38
C ARG A 59 29.15 46.75 -14.97
N GLN A 60 29.98 47.00 -13.96
CA GLN A 60 30.93 45.99 -13.44
C GLN A 60 30.33 45.09 -12.34
N ASP A 61 29.01 45.09 -12.18
CA ASP A 61 28.35 44.34 -11.12
C ASP A 61 28.04 42.90 -11.57
N LEU A 62 29.09 42.07 -11.60
CA LEU A 62 28.98 40.63 -11.83
C LEU A 62 28.63 39.85 -10.55
N VAL A 63 28.64 40.52 -9.40
CA VAL A 63 28.45 39.87 -8.09
C VAL A 63 27.01 39.41 -7.94
N THR A 64 26.05 40.29 -8.22
CA THR A 64 24.60 40.00 -8.13
C THR A 64 24.15 38.80 -8.97
N PRO A 65 24.44 38.73 -10.30
CA PRO A 65 24.02 37.58 -11.10
C PRO A 65 24.74 36.28 -10.70
N SER A 66 25.97 36.38 -10.16
CA SER A 66 26.72 35.23 -9.66
C SER A 66 26.11 34.65 -8.39
N ILE A 67 25.76 35.50 -7.42
CA ILE A 67 25.10 35.08 -6.16
C ILE A 67 23.73 34.48 -6.47
N LEU A 68 22.94 35.15 -7.31
CA LEU A 68 21.61 34.69 -7.69
C LEU A 68 21.66 33.31 -8.37
N SER A 69 22.59 33.13 -9.31
CA SER A 69 22.82 31.83 -9.96
C SER A 69 23.20 30.74 -8.95
N PHE A 70 24.06 31.07 -7.99
CA PHE A 70 24.45 30.13 -6.93
C PHE A 70 23.26 29.70 -6.07
N VAL A 71 22.38 30.63 -5.66
CA VAL A 71 21.18 30.33 -4.86
C VAL A 71 20.22 29.41 -5.61
N VAL A 72 19.98 29.68 -6.91
CA VAL A 72 19.10 28.85 -7.74
C VAL A 72 19.67 27.43 -7.89
N VAL A 73 20.97 27.31 -8.16
CA VAL A 73 21.62 25.99 -8.30
C VAL A 73 21.62 25.24 -6.96
N ALA A 74 21.99 25.89 -5.87
CA ALA A 74 22.04 25.28 -4.54
C ALA A 74 20.66 24.77 -4.09
N SER A 75 19.61 25.58 -4.30
CA SER A 75 18.23 25.18 -3.97
C SER A 75 17.74 24.02 -4.83
N GLY A 76 18.02 24.04 -6.14
CA GLY A 76 17.69 22.95 -7.05
C GLY A 76 18.39 21.64 -6.69
N VAL A 77 19.67 21.70 -6.30
CA VAL A 77 20.43 20.52 -5.84
C VAL A 77 19.86 19.97 -4.53
N LEU A 78 19.53 20.84 -3.57
CA LEU A 78 18.92 20.41 -2.30
C LEU A 78 17.60 19.69 -2.54
N GLN A 79 16.75 20.23 -3.43
CA GLN A 79 15.44 19.64 -3.73
C GLN A 79 15.53 18.35 -4.54
N TRP A 80 16.50 18.23 -5.44
CA TRP A 80 16.77 16.97 -6.14
C TRP A 80 17.30 15.89 -5.18
N TRP A 81 18.18 16.27 -4.26
CA TRP A 81 18.76 15.33 -3.29
C TRP A 81 17.70 14.76 -2.33
N THR A 82 16.72 15.58 -1.92
CA THR A 82 15.63 15.10 -1.08
C THR A 82 14.69 14.16 -1.80
N GLU A 83 14.37 14.44 -3.07
CA GLU A 83 13.52 13.57 -3.90
C GLU A 83 14.19 12.20 -4.12
N LEU A 84 15.49 12.18 -4.45
CA LEU A 84 16.26 10.94 -4.58
C LEU A 84 16.23 10.08 -3.32
N ARG A 85 16.42 10.70 -2.16
CA ARG A 85 16.44 9.97 -0.88
C ARG A 85 15.10 9.29 -0.60
N ALA A 86 14.00 9.97 -0.94
CA ALA A 86 12.67 9.41 -0.78
C ALA A 86 12.39 8.24 -1.74
N GLU A 87 12.82 8.36 -3.01
CA GLU A 87 12.69 7.28 -4.00
C GLU A 87 13.43 6.00 -3.57
N MET A 88 14.67 6.11 -3.08
CA MET A 88 15.45 4.96 -2.62
C MET A 88 14.74 4.17 -1.52
N THR A 89 14.11 4.86 -0.56
CA THR A 89 13.34 4.18 0.51
C THR A 89 12.10 3.45 -0.02
N SER A 90 11.48 3.97 -1.08
CA SER A 90 10.34 3.33 -1.72
C SER A 90 10.74 2.08 -2.50
N GLU A 91 11.87 2.12 -3.22
CA GLU A 91 12.36 1.00 -4.00
C GLU A 91 12.81 -0.18 -3.13
N ALA A 92 13.42 0.09 -1.99
CA ALA A 92 13.80 -0.94 -1.03
C ALA A 92 12.58 -1.73 -0.54
N LEU A 93 11.44 -1.07 -0.29
CA LEU A 93 10.19 -1.71 0.12
C LEU A 93 9.54 -2.53 -1.01
N GLN A 94 9.60 -2.05 -2.25
CA GLN A 94 9.06 -2.77 -3.41
C GLN A 94 9.88 -4.02 -3.75
N GLY A 95 11.20 -3.97 -3.57
CA GLY A 95 12.11 -5.09 -3.83
C GLY A 95 11.83 -6.32 -2.97
N MET A 96 11.19 -6.15 -1.80
CA MET A 96 10.83 -7.22 -0.88
C MET A 96 9.57 -8.01 -1.28
N GLN A 97 8.81 -7.56 -2.29
CA GLN A 97 7.51 -8.13 -2.67
C GLN A 97 7.55 -9.00 -3.95
N ARG A 98 8.73 -9.43 -4.42
CA ARG A 98 8.83 -10.23 -5.66
C ARG A 98 8.14 -11.59 -5.51
N ALA A 99 7.32 -11.94 -6.50
CA ALA A 99 6.61 -13.21 -6.56
C ALA A 99 7.58 -14.40 -6.77
N SER A 100 7.24 -15.55 -6.19
CA SER A 100 7.99 -16.80 -6.26
C SER A 100 7.83 -17.55 -7.59
N ASP A 101 8.72 -18.49 -7.87
CA ASP A 101 8.64 -19.40 -9.03
C ASP A 101 7.35 -20.24 -9.03
N VAL A 102 6.83 -20.54 -10.23
CA VAL A 102 5.51 -21.17 -10.42
C VAL A 102 5.64 -22.40 -11.34
N GLN A 103 4.78 -23.42 -11.14
CA GLN A 103 4.72 -24.57 -12.05
C GLN A 103 3.78 -24.30 -13.23
N VAL A 104 4.30 -24.48 -14.45
CA VAL A 104 3.61 -24.21 -15.72
C VAL A 104 3.61 -25.47 -16.59
N CYS A 105 2.49 -25.71 -17.26
CA CYS A 105 2.31 -26.79 -18.24
C CYS A 105 2.16 -26.21 -19.65
N ARG A 106 2.99 -26.68 -20.60
CA ARG A 106 2.92 -26.29 -22.01
C ARG A 106 2.83 -27.53 -22.91
N ARG A 107 1.75 -27.66 -23.71
CA ARG A 107 1.85 -28.00 -25.15
C ARG A 107 2.85 -29.12 -25.51
N HIS A 108 4.04 -28.63 -25.85
CA HIS A 108 5.16 -29.36 -26.43
C HIS A 108 6.17 -29.89 -25.42
N ALA A 109 6.14 -29.42 -24.17
CA ALA A 109 7.11 -29.81 -23.13
C ALA A 109 6.73 -31.10 -22.38
N GLY A 110 5.58 -31.70 -22.67
CA GLY A 110 5.17 -33.02 -22.15
C GLY A 110 4.99 -33.14 -20.62
N GLY A 111 5.24 -32.08 -19.85
CA GLY A 111 5.23 -32.12 -18.38
C GLY A 111 5.15 -30.75 -17.71
N ARG A 112 5.08 -30.77 -16.37
CA ARG A 112 5.14 -29.57 -15.51
C ARG A 112 6.58 -29.08 -15.43
N ARG A 113 6.81 -27.82 -15.76
CA ARG A 113 8.12 -27.15 -15.60
C ARG A 113 7.97 -25.97 -14.65
N ARG A 114 8.92 -25.78 -13.73
CA ARG A 114 9.00 -24.54 -12.95
C ARG A 114 9.51 -23.42 -13.85
N LEU A 115 8.76 -22.34 -13.94
CA LEU A 115 9.11 -21.12 -14.64
C LEU A 115 9.04 -19.95 -13.66
N SER A 116 9.82 -18.91 -13.93
CA SER A 116 9.68 -17.67 -13.20
C SER A 116 8.30 -17.05 -13.50
N ALA A 117 7.71 -16.39 -12.50
CA ALA A 117 6.45 -15.67 -12.67
C ALA A 117 6.54 -14.60 -13.78
N GLU A 118 7.72 -14.03 -14.03
CA GLU A 118 7.96 -13.00 -15.07
C GLU A 118 7.87 -13.56 -16.50
N GLU A 119 8.08 -14.87 -16.70
CA GLU A 119 8.05 -15.54 -18.00
C GLU A 119 6.66 -16.03 -18.41
N LEU A 120 5.63 -15.75 -17.61
CA LEU A 120 4.26 -16.12 -17.92
C LEU A 120 3.71 -15.29 -19.09
N VAL A 121 2.93 -15.94 -19.94
CA VAL A 121 2.21 -15.30 -21.05
C VAL A 121 0.73 -15.71 -21.05
N PRO A 122 -0.17 -14.88 -21.59
CA PRO A 122 -1.58 -15.23 -21.73
C PRO A 122 -1.75 -16.57 -22.46
N GLY A 123 -2.56 -17.48 -21.91
CA GLY A 123 -2.79 -18.82 -22.45
C GLY A 123 -1.87 -19.92 -21.91
N ASP A 124 -0.89 -19.60 -21.05
CA ASP A 124 -0.19 -20.63 -20.28
C ASP A 124 -1.13 -21.28 -19.25
N VAL A 125 -0.91 -22.56 -18.98
CA VAL A 125 -1.65 -23.32 -17.96
C VAL A 125 -0.78 -23.40 -16.71
N VAL A 126 -1.23 -22.76 -15.63
CA VAL A 126 -0.52 -22.72 -14.35
C VAL A 126 -1.16 -23.66 -13.34
N VAL A 127 -0.32 -24.23 -12.49
CA VAL A 127 -0.73 -25.09 -11.38
C VAL A 127 -0.29 -24.42 -10.10
N LEU A 128 -1.27 -24.10 -9.25
CA LEU A 128 -1.04 -23.38 -8.00
C LEU A 128 -1.59 -24.20 -6.83
N ASP A 129 -0.78 -24.32 -5.79
CA ASP A 129 -1.12 -25.02 -4.54
C ASP A 129 -1.39 -23.99 -3.43
N ALA A 130 -1.95 -24.45 -2.31
CA ALA A 130 -2.15 -23.61 -1.12
C ALA A 130 -0.83 -22.96 -0.65
N GLY A 131 -0.92 -21.71 -0.21
CA GLY A 131 0.21 -20.86 0.18
C GLY A 131 0.87 -20.11 -0.98
N CYS A 132 0.50 -20.40 -2.24
CA CYS A 132 1.02 -19.69 -3.39
C CYS A 132 0.27 -18.37 -3.64
N ARG A 133 1.03 -17.31 -3.95
CA ARG A 133 0.48 -16.08 -4.54
C ARG A 133 0.20 -16.32 -6.02
N VAL A 134 -0.93 -15.83 -6.48
CA VAL A 134 -1.35 -15.90 -7.87
C VAL A 134 -0.50 -14.91 -8.69
N PRO A 135 0.28 -15.38 -9.68
CA PRO A 135 1.28 -14.56 -10.37
C PRO A 135 0.72 -13.67 -11.49
N ALA A 136 -0.47 -13.98 -11.98
CA ALA A 136 -1.13 -13.35 -13.12
C ALA A 136 -2.64 -13.61 -13.04
N ASP A 137 -3.47 -12.82 -13.72
CA ASP A 137 -4.91 -13.06 -13.72
C ASP A 137 -5.20 -14.38 -14.45
N CYS A 138 -5.90 -15.30 -13.79
CA CYS A 138 -6.14 -16.64 -14.31
C CYS A 138 -7.62 -17.01 -14.25
N ARG A 139 -8.08 -17.72 -15.28
CA ARG A 139 -9.35 -18.43 -15.25
C ARG A 139 -9.13 -19.83 -14.70
N VAL A 140 -9.86 -20.19 -13.67
CA VAL A 140 -9.87 -21.54 -13.10
C VAL A 140 -10.51 -22.50 -14.10
N VAL A 141 -9.78 -23.56 -14.46
CA VAL A 141 -10.25 -24.64 -15.34
C VAL A 141 -10.56 -25.89 -14.54
N ASP A 142 -9.79 -26.15 -13.49
CA ASP A 142 -10.00 -27.24 -12.57
C ASP A 142 -9.51 -26.84 -11.17
N CYS A 143 -10.18 -27.32 -10.13
CA CYS A 143 -9.84 -27.00 -8.74
C CYS A 143 -10.30 -28.08 -7.78
N THR A 144 -9.64 -28.19 -6.64
CA THR A 144 -10.11 -29.04 -5.54
C THR A 144 -11.42 -28.50 -4.97
N ASP A 145 -12.32 -29.40 -4.57
CA ASP A 145 -13.56 -29.03 -3.89
C ASP A 145 -13.26 -28.20 -2.63
N GLY A 146 -13.91 -27.05 -2.52
CA GLY A 146 -13.73 -26.13 -1.40
C GLY A 146 -12.46 -25.27 -1.46
N MET A 147 -11.86 -25.07 -2.64
CA MET A 147 -10.75 -24.12 -2.83
C MET A 147 -11.12 -22.72 -2.33
N LEU A 148 -10.20 -22.11 -1.57
CA LEU A 148 -10.34 -20.77 -1.00
C LEU A 148 -9.22 -19.86 -1.46
N VAL A 149 -9.57 -18.63 -1.83
CA VAL A 149 -8.64 -17.58 -2.25
C VAL A 149 -8.86 -16.33 -1.41
N GLU A 150 -7.78 -15.78 -0.87
CA GLU A 150 -7.77 -14.50 -0.17
C GLU A 150 -7.49 -13.37 -1.17
N SER A 151 -8.46 -12.47 -1.31
CA SER A 151 -8.42 -11.36 -2.27
C SER A 151 -8.16 -10.00 -1.60
N SER A 152 -7.63 -9.98 -0.37
CA SER A 152 -7.42 -8.77 0.45
C SER A 152 -6.59 -7.70 -0.26
N ALA A 153 -5.65 -8.09 -1.12
CA ALA A 153 -4.84 -7.18 -1.94
C ALA A 153 -5.67 -6.33 -2.93
N ILE A 154 -6.91 -6.73 -3.25
CA ILE A 154 -7.74 -6.10 -4.27
C ILE A 154 -9.08 -5.63 -3.69
N THR A 155 -9.73 -6.47 -2.88
CA THR A 155 -11.04 -6.15 -2.27
C THR A 155 -10.90 -5.47 -0.92
N GLY A 156 -9.73 -5.53 -0.29
CA GLY A 156 -9.53 -5.09 1.10
C GLY A 156 -10.11 -6.06 2.12
N GLU A 157 -10.86 -7.10 1.73
CA GLU A 157 -11.49 -8.02 2.67
C GLU A 157 -10.58 -9.24 2.94
N ALA A 158 -10.38 -9.55 4.23
CA ALA A 158 -9.50 -10.64 4.68
C ALA A 158 -10.18 -12.02 4.66
N ALA A 159 -11.51 -12.07 4.50
CA ALA A 159 -12.25 -13.33 4.46
C ALA A 159 -11.99 -14.06 3.12
N PRO A 160 -11.52 -15.33 3.15
CA PRO A 160 -11.29 -16.08 1.92
C PRO A 160 -12.59 -16.39 1.18
N GLU A 161 -12.55 -16.28 -0.14
CA GLU A 161 -13.68 -16.55 -1.03
C GLU A 161 -13.56 -17.94 -1.66
N LYS A 162 -14.69 -18.62 -1.83
CA LYS A 162 -14.74 -19.89 -2.56
C LYS A 162 -14.62 -19.66 -4.06
N LYS A 163 -13.72 -20.41 -4.68
CA LYS A 163 -13.56 -20.43 -6.14
C LYS A 163 -13.95 -21.80 -6.70
N CYS A 164 -14.44 -21.83 -7.93
CA CYS A 164 -14.84 -23.05 -8.62
C CYS A 164 -14.56 -22.96 -10.13
N ALA A 165 -14.35 -24.11 -10.76
CA ALA A 165 -14.16 -24.20 -12.22
C ALA A 165 -15.48 -24.02 -13.02
N ALA A 166 -16.63 -24.15 -12.36
CA ALA A 166 -17.93 -24.17 -13.03
C ALA A 166 -18.22 -22.83 -13.74
N VAL A 167 -18.83 -22.93 -14.92
CA VAL A 167 -19.37 -21.76 -15.63
C VAL A 167 -20.61 -21.32 -14.87
N VAL A 168 -20.58 -20.12 -14.28
CA VAL A 168 -21.76 -19.52 -13.66
C VAL A 168 -22.83 -19.38 -14.76
N PRO A 169 -24.01 -20.02 -14.62
CA PRO A 169 -25.03 -19.96 -15.66
C PRO A 169 -25.49 -18.52 -15.86
N SER A 170 -25.73 -18.18 -17.12
CA SER A 170 -26.06 -16.86 -17.65
C SER A 170 -27.36 -16.26 -17.06
N GLN A 171 -27.27 -15.75 -15.83
CA GLN A 171 -28.18 -14.78 -15.22
C GLN A 171 -27.42 -13.45 -15.04
N PRO A 172 -28.07 -12.31 -14.76
CA PRO A 172 -27.62 -10.98 -15.22
C PRO A 172 -26.19 -10.70 -14.78
N ALA A 173 -25.44 -10.01 -15.65
CA ALA A 173 -24.00 -9.76 -15.57
C ALA A 173 -23.44 -9.70 -14.14
N VAL A 174 -23.02 -10.86 -13.63
CA VAL A 174 -22.24 -10.92 -12.38
C VAL A 174 -21.01 -10.05 -12.62
N PRO A 175 -20.75 -9.03 -11.78
CA PRO A 175 -19.55 -8.22 -11.90
C PRO A 175 -18.34 -9.12 -11.97
N ILE A 176 -17.39 -8.84 -12.88
CA ILE A 176 -16.23 -9.71 -13.09
C ILE A 176 -15.46 -9.97 -11.77
N MET A 177 -15.47 -9.00 -10.86
CA MET A 177 -14.87 -9.07 -9.53
C MET A 177 -15.42 -10.22 -8.67
N GLU A 178 -16.70 -10.54 -8.81
CA GLU A 178 -17.42 -11.58 -8.05
C GLU A 178 -17.38 -12.95 -8.74
N ALA A 179 -16.71 -13.05 -9.89
CA ALA A 179 -16.63 -14.30 -10.64
C ALA A 179 -15.88 -15.37 -9.82
N SER A 180 -16.56 -16.50 -9.57
CA SER A 180 -16.00 -17.63 -8.83
C SER A 180 -14.95 -18.42 -9.60
N ASN A 181 -14.89 -18.25 -10.92
CA ASN A 181 -13.97 -18.94 -11.82
C ASN A 181 -12.78 -18.08 -12.27
N VAL A 182 -12.58 -16.91 -11.65
CA VAL A 182 -11.44 -16.04 -11.90
C VAL A 182 -10.67 -15.84 -10.59
N VAL A 183 -9.35 -15.91 -10.69
CA VAL A 183 -8.40 -15.55 -9.63
C VAL A 183 -7.48 -14.46 -10.16
N TRP A 184 -7.16 -13.51 -9.30
CA TRP A 184 -6.50 -12.27 -9.69
C TRP A 184 -5.05 -12.24 -9.27
N SER A 185 -4.19 -11.57 -10.03
CA SER A 185 -2.79 -11.35 -9.69
C SER A 185 -2.65 -10.72 -8.30
N GLY A 186 -1.71 -11.22 -7.49
CA GLY A 186 -1.45 -10.72 -6.14
C GLY A 186 -2.31 -11.32 -5.03
N THR A 187 -3.39 -12.03 -5.36
CA THR A 187 -4.21 -12.81 -4.40
C THR A 187 -3.48 -14.07 -3.94
N CYS A 188 -3.91 -14.68 -2.83
CA CYS A 188 -3.26 -15.86 -2.25
C CYS A 188 -4.24 -17.05 -2.21
N ILE A 189 -3.78 -18.24 -2.60
CA ILE A 189 -4.57 -19.46 -2.42
C ILE A 189 -4.38 -19.92 -0.98
N VAL A 190 -5.43 -19.85 -0.18
CA VAL A 190 -5.38 -20.24 1.23
C VAL A 190 -5.52 -21.75 1.36
N GLN A 191 -6.43 -22.34 0.56
CA GLN A 191 -6.75 -23.76 0.65
C GLN A 191 -7.04 -24.36 -0.73
N GLY A 192 -6.62 -25.61 -0.89
CA GLY A 192 -6.86 -26.40 -2.09
C GLY A 192 -5.78 -26.17 -3.15
N ARG A 193 -6.09 -26.66 -4.35
CA ARG A 193 -5.22 -26.59 -5.53
C ARG A 193 -6.04 -26.18 -6.73
N MET A 194 -5.43 -25.42 -7.63
CA MET A 194 -6.03 -25.08 -8.93
C MET A 194 -5.14 -25.38 -10.12
N ILE A 195 -5.81 -25.59 -11.25
CA ILE A 195 -5.27 -25.53 -12.59
C ILE A 195 -6.02 -24.39 -13.29
N GLY A 196 -5.29 -23.39 -13.77
CA GLY A 196 -5.88 -22.23 -14.43
C GLY A 196 -5.15 -21.83 -15.69
N VAL A 197 -5.86 -21.15 -16.59
CA VAL A 197 -5.30 -20.56 -17.80
C VAL A 197 -5.07 -19.07 -17.54
N VAL A 198 -3.86 -18.59 -17.82
CA VAL A 198 -3.51 -17.17 -17.71
C VAL A 198 -4.34 -16.36 -18.70
N LEU A 199 -5.08 -15.37 -18.21
CA LEU A 199 -5.90 -14.44 -18.99
C LEU A 199 -5.11 -13.20 -19.37
N ALA A 200 -4.47 -12.57 -18.39
CA ALA A 200 -3.72 -11.31 -18.54
C ALA A 200 -2.45 -11.34 -17.70
N THR A 201 -1.44 -10.59 -18.13
CA THR A 201 -0.11 -10.52 -17.51
C THR A 201 0.37 -9.08 -17.41
N GLY A 202 1.20 -8.77 -16.40
CA GLY A 202 1.81 -7.45 -16.22
C GLY A 202 0.79 -6.33 -16.11
N ASP A 203 0.96 -5.28 -16.93
CA ASP A 203 0.13 -4.08 -16.92
C ASP A 203 -1.35 -4.34 -17.31
N ASP A 204 -1.62 -5.44 -18.03
CA ASP A 204 -2.98 -5.79 -18.45
C ASP A 204 -3.78 -6.50 -17.37
N THR A 205 -3.12 -6.96 -16.29
CA THR A 205 -3.82 -7.53 -15.12
C THR A 205 -4.65 -6.47 -14.40
N LEU A 206 -5.64 -6.88 -13.61
CA LEU A 206 -6.46 -5.97 -12.79
C LEU A 206 -5.58 -5.08 -11.90
N VAL A 207 -4.60 -5.66 -11.21
CA VAL A 207 -3.65 -4.92 -10.38
C VAL A 207 -2.76 -4.00 -11.23
N GLY A 208 -2.34 -4.43 -12.41
CA GLY A 208 -1.60 -3.61 -13.38
C GLY A 208 -2.38 -2.38 -13.86
N GLN A 209 -3.67 -2.55 -14.18
CA GLN A 209 -4.55 -1.46 -14.61
C GLN A 209 -4.80 -0.45 -13.47
N ILE A 210 -4.99 -0.94 -12.24
CA ILE A 210 -5.09 -0.08 -11.05
C ILE A 210 -3.77 0.70 -10.87
N ALA A 211 -2.62 0.01 -10.92
CA ALA A 211 -1.31 0.65 -10.78
C ALA A 211 -1.06 1.71 -11.87
N LYS A 212 -1.44 1.44 -13.13
CA LYS A 212 -1.34 2.38 -14.24
C LYS A 212 -2.21 3.62 -14.04
N THR A 213 -3.44 3.43 -13.56
CA THR A 213 -4.37 4.54 -13.27
C THR A 213 -3.82 5.42 -12.15
N VAL A 214 -3.34 4.82 -11.06
CA VAL A 214 -2.71 5.54 -9.94
C VAL A 214 -1.43 6.27 -10.39
N ALA A 215 -0.58 5.64 -11.21
CA ALA A 215 0.65 6.24 -11.70
C ALA A 215 0.41 7.40 -12.68
N SER A 216 -0.69 7.39 -13.43
CA SER A 216 -1.04 8.43 -14.41
C SER A 216 -1.55 9.73 -13.80
N SER A 217 -2.00 9.68 -12.55
CA SER A 217 -2.58 10.82 -11.82
C SER A 217 -1.55 11.42 -10.86
N ARG A 218 -0.81 12.44 -11.31
CA ARG A 218 -0.06 13.33 -10.41
C ARG A 218 -0.79 14.67 -10.28
N PRO A 219 -1.73 14.82 -9.33
CA PRO A 219 -2.29 16.13 -9.03
C PRO A 219 -1.22 17.03 -8.40
N ARG A 220 -1.27 18.32 -8.71
CA ARG A 220 -0.43 19.35 -8.07
C ARG A 220 -0.73 19.41 -6.57
N SER A 221 0.27 19.70 -5.75
CA SER A 221 0.05 19.86 -4.30
C SER A 221 -0.60 21.20 -3.96
N SER A 222 -1.22 21.28 -2.78
CA SER A 222 -1.77 22.53 -2.23
C SER A 222 -0.69 23.60 -2.09
N LEU A 223 0.50 23.22 -1.61
CA LEU A 223 1.66 24.09 -1.55
C LEU A 223 2.09 24.60 -2.93
N GLU A 224 2.13 23.75 -3.97
CA GLU A 224 2.46 24.19 -5.33
C GLU A 224 1.49 25.24 -5.85
N PHE A 225 0.18 25.06 -5.60
CA PHE A 225 -0.84 26.03 -5.99
C PHE A 225 -0.67 27.37 -5.25
N GLN A 226 -0.41 27.32 -3.94
CA GLN A 226 -0.18 28.51 -3.12
C GLN A 226 1.10 29.25 -3.56
N LEU A 227 2.17 28.52 -3.85
CA LEU A 227 3.42 29.10 -4.35
C LEU A 227 3.22 29.74 -5.72
N GLU A 228 2.52 29.09 -6.65
CA GLU A 228 2.21 29.66 -7.97
C GLU A 228 1.39 30.95 -7.86
N HIS A 229 0.36 30.96 -7.01
CA HIS A 229 -0.42 32.16 -6.73
C HIS A 229 0.45 33.28 -6.14
N PHE A 230 1.28 32.95 -5.14
CA PHE A 230 2.20 33.90 -4.50
C PHE A 230 3.18 34.49 -5.52
N VAL A 231 3.78 33.67 -6.39
CA VAL A 231 4.70 34.11 -7.43
C VAL A 231 4.01 35.05 -8.41
N ASN A 232 2.77 34.76 -8.82
CA ASN A 232 2.00 35.64 -9.69
C ASN A 232 1.73 37.01 -9.03
N VAL A 233 1.42 37.03 -7.74
CA VAL A 233 1.25 38.29 -6.98
C VAL A 233 2.56 39.07 -6.92
N VAL A 234 3.68 38.41 -6.62
CA VAL A 234 5.01 39.05 -6.59
C VAL A 234 5.36 39.63 -7.96
N VAL A 235 5.13 38.92 -9.06
CA VAL A 235 5.40 39.42 -10.42
C VAL A 235 4.56 40.67 -10.73
N VAL A 236 3.28 40.69 -10.35
CA VAL A 236 2.42 41.87 -10.53
C VAL A 236 2.96 43.06 -9.73
N VAL A 237 3.27 42.86 -8.45
CA VAL A 237 3.79 43.92 -7.58
C VAL A 237 5.15 44.42 -8.07
N ALA A 238 6.07 43.52 -8.43
CA ALA A 238 7.38 43.85 -8.97
C ALA A 238 7.27 44.67 -10.26
N THR A 239 6.34 44.31 -11.15
CA THR A 239 6.08 45.06 -12.38
C THR A 239 5.55 46.46 -12.09
N VAL A 240 4.58 46.59 -11.17
CA VAL A 240 4.03 47.89 -10.79
C VAL A 240 5.11 48.80 -10.19
N VAL A 241 5.92 48.29 -9.26
CA VAL A 241 7.01 49.03 -8.63
C VAL A 241 8.08 49.40 -9.65
N GLY A 242 8.43 48.49 -10.56
CA GLY A 242 9.36 48.76 -11.65
C GLY A 242 8.87 49.89 -12.57
N VAL A 243 7.60 49.84 -12.99
CA VAL A 243 7.00 50.89 -13.84
C VAL A 243 6.95 52.23 -13.10
N LEU A 244 6.55 52.24 -11.82
CA LEU A 244 6.55 53.45 -11.00
C LEU A 244 7.95 54.04 -10.81
N SER A 245 8.99 53.20 -10.69
CA SER A 245 10.40 53.64 -10.62
C SER A 245 10.82 54.37 -11.89
N VAL A 246 10.43 53.85 -13.06
CA VAL A 246 10.69 54.49 -14.36
C VAL A 246 9.95 55.81 -14.48
N LEU A 247 8.65 55.83 -14.16
CA LEU A 247 7.82 57.04 -14.20
C LEU A 247 8.37 58.10 -13.23
N GLY A 248 8.68 57.73 -11.99
CA GLY A 248 9.28 58.62 -11.00
C GLY A 248 10.62 59.19 -11.47
N SER A 249 11.48 58.34 -12.04
CA SER A 249 12.76 58.78 -12.62
C SER A 249 12.57 59.74 -13.80
N ALA A 250 11.56 59.49 -14.64
CA ALA A 250 11.22 60.34 -15.79
C ALA A 250 10.62 61.69 -15.36
N PHE A 251 9.80 61.73 -14.32
CA PHE A 251 9.18 62.96 -13.81
C PHE A 251 10.12 63.80 -12.92
N ALA A 252 10.99 63.15 -12.14
CA ALA A 252 11.88 63.84 -11.20
C ALA A 252 13.16 64.40 -11.86
N SER A 253 13.64 63.78 -12.94
CA SER A 253 14.87 64.21 -13.60
C SER A 253 14.62 65.36 -14.57
N ARG A 254 15.16 66.56 -14.28
CA ARG A 254 15.25 67.68 -15.26
C ARG A 254 16.29 67.44 -16.37
N ARG A 255 17.02 66.33 -16.32
CA ARG A 255 18.08 65.95 -17.27
C ARG A 255 17.63 64.71 -18.04
N THR A 256 17.86 64.68 -19.35
CA THR A 256 17.57 63.51 -20.20
C THR A 256 18.37 62.31 -19.69
N MET A 257 17.71 61.41 -18.97
CA MET A 257 18.30 60.15 -18.56
C MET A 257 18.52 59.29 -19.80
N THR A 258 19.63 58.57 -19.84
CA THR A 258 19.86 57.58 -20.90
C THR A 258 18.89 56.41 -20.73
N SER A 259 18.50 55.76 -21.83
CA SER A 259 17.64 54.56 -21.79
C SER A 259 18.24 53.45 -20.91
N ALA A 260 19.57 53.38 -20.84
CA ALA A 260 20.35 52.54 -19.94
C ALA A 260 20.00 52.74 -18.46
N GLN A 261 19.88 54.00 -18.03
CA GLN A 261 19.61 54.36 -16.64
C GLN A 261 18.16 54.07 -16.27
N LEU A 262 17.22 54.31 -17.19
CA LEU A 262 15.81 53.98 -16.97
C LEU A 262 15.60 52.46 -16.87
N LEU A 263 16.23 51.69 -17.76
CA LEU A 263 16.17 50.23 -17.73
C LEU A 263 16.88 49.67 -16.48
N GLY A 264 17.99 50.28 -16.06
CA GLY A 264 18.67 49.93 -14.82
C GLY A 264 17.80 50.17 -13.59
N ASN A 265 17.15 51.34 -13.48
CA ASN A 265 16.26 51.67 -12.38
C ASN A 265 15.02 50.77 -12.34
N PHE A 266 14.49 50.38 -13.51
CA PHE A 266 13.42 49.39 -13.60
C PHE A 266 13.90 48.04 -13.07
N ALA A 267 15.00 47.53 -13.61
CA ALA A 267 15.54 46.22 -13.27
C ALA A 267 15.84 46.11 -11.77
N THR A 268 16.52 47.10 -11.19
CA THR A 268 16.83 47.11 -9.75
C THR A 268 15.57 47.15 -8.88
N ALA A 269 14.56 47.94 -9.27
CA ALA A 269 13.31 48.05 -8.53
C ALA A 269 12.39 46.82 -8.71
N PHE A 270 12.51 46.12 -9.83
CA PHE A 270 11.80 44.88 -10.08
C PHE A 270 12.41 43.73 -9.29
N PHE A 271 13.74 43.56 -9.36
CA PHE A 271 14.45 42.46 -8.68
C PHE A 271 14.40 42.58 -7.17
N SER A 272 14.38 43.79 -6.61
CA SER A 272 14.29 43.99 -5.16
C SER A 272 13.04 43.38 -4.52
N GLN A 273 11.99 43.12 -5.32
CA GLN A 273 10.73 42.57 -4.83
C GLN A 273 10.68 41.04 -4.84
N ILE A 274 11.67 40.37 -5.45
CA ILE A 274 11.68 38.92 -5.58
C ILE A 274 12.30 38.30 -4.33
N PRO A 275 11.56 37.47 -3.57
CA PRO A 275 12.08 36.87 -2.34
C PRO A 275 12.94 35.64 -2.67
N GLU A 276 14.21 35.88 -3.02
CA GLU A 276 15.19 34.85 -3.43
C GLU A 276 15.34 33.71 -2.41
N GLY A 277 15.19 34.02 -1.11
CA GLY A 277 15.28 33.04 -0.02
C GLY A 277 14.03 32.18 0.19
N LEU A 278 12.92 32.42 -0.52
CA LEU A 278 11.64 31.77 -0.24
C LEU A 278 11.70 30.24 -0.47
N MET A 279 12.10 29.80 -1.67
CA MET A 279 12.12 28.37 -2.00
C MET A 279 13.07 27.54 -1.13
N PRO A 280 14.32 27.99 -0.86
CA PRO A 280 15.20 27.32 0.10
C PRO A 280 14.57 27.22 1.50
N THR A 281 13.95 28.30 1.96
CA THR A 281 13.35 28.36 3.31
C THR A 281 12.17 27.39 3.43
N VAL A 282 11.25 27.39 2.44
CA VAL A 282 10.12 26.44 2.40
C VAL A 282 10.63 25.00 2.39
N THR A 283 11.61 24.70 1.54
CA THR A 283 12.21 23.35 1.45
C THR A 283 12.85 22.93 2.76
N LEU A 284 13.59 23.82 3.42
CA LEU A 284 14.23 23.56 4.71
C LEU A 284 13.19 23.32 5.81
N CYS A 285 12.15 24.14 5.88
CA CYS A 285 11.05 23.97 6.84
C CYS A 285 10.37 22.61 6.68
N LEU A 286 10.04 22.22 5.44
CA LEU A 286 9.40 20.92 5.19
C LEU A 286 10.34 19.74 5.45
N MET A 287 11.65 19.91 5.22
CA MET A 287 12.65 18.90 5.55
C MET A 287 12.75 18.67 7.06
N ILE A 288 12.73 19.74 7.86
CA ILE A 288 12.70 19.67 9.32
C ILE A 288 11.42 18.95 9.78
N ALA A 289 10.26 19.33 9.23
CA ALA A 289 8.99 18.69 9.57
C ALA A 289 8.95 17.20 9.17
N SER A 290 9.47 16.85 8.00
CA SER A 290 9.61 15.45 7.55
C SER A 290 10.50 14.63 8.49
N LYS A 291 11.60 15.21 8.98
CA LYS A 291 12.48 14.56 9.96
C LYS A 291 11.77 14.33 11.30
N GLU A 292 10.96 15.29 11.76
CA GLU A 292 10.19 15.14 12.98
C GLU A 292 9.08 14.07 12.85
N MET A 293 8.41 14.00 11.69
CA MET A 293 7.45 12.93 11.39
C MET A 293 8.11 11.55 11.38
N ALA A 294 9.29 11.43 10.77
CA ALA A 294 10.04 10.18 10.77
C ALA A 294 10.44 9.73 12.18
N ALA A 295 10.79 10.65 13.07
CA ALA A 295 11.07 10.36 14.48
C ALA A 295 9.84 9.80 15.23
N ARG A 296 8.63 10.04 14.71
CA ARG A 296 7.36 9.50 15.23
C ARG A 296 6.85 8.30 14.41
N SER A 297 7.74 7.61 13.70
CA SER A 297 7.43 6.45 12.83
C SER A 297 6.50 6.76 11.65
N VAL A 298 6.42 8.02 11.21
CA VAL A 298 5.68 8.42 10.01
C VAL A 298 6.66 8.69 8.87
N LEU A 299 6.73 7.78 7.91
CA LEU A 299 7.62 7.92 6.76
C LEU A 299 6.99 8.83 5.69
N VAL A 300 7.60 10.00 5.48
CA VAL A 300 7.19 10.95 4.45
C VAL A 300 7.92 10.64 3.14
N ARG A 301 7.18 10.14 2.14
CA ARG A 301 7.73 9.86 0.79
C ARG A 301 7.83 11.08 -0.11
N ARG A 302 7.02 12.11 0.13
CA ARG A 302 7.07 13.36 -0.63
C ARG A 302 6.96 14.51 0.35
N ILE A 303 7.87 15.47 0.25
CA ILE A 303 8.04 16.52 1.25
C ILE A 303 6.84 17.50 1.25
N ASP A 304 6.21 17.70 0.10
CA ASP A 304 4.97 18.47 -0.07
C ASP A 304 3.77 17.85 0.65
N ALA A 305 3.74 16.51 0.81
CA ALA A 305 2.67 15.80 1.49
C ALA A 305 2.52 16.20 2.97
N VAL A 306 3.59 16.72 3.58
CA VAL A 306 3.57 17.23 4.97
C VAL A 306 2.59 18.39 5.11
N GLU A 307 2.60 19.33 4.16
CA GLU A 307 1.67 20.46 4.13
C GLU A 307 0.27 20.00 3.76
N THR A 308 0.15 19.13 2.76
CA THR A 308 -1.15 18.60 2.33
C THR A 308 -1.89 17.93 3.48
N MET A 309 -1.20 17.17 4.34
CA MET A 309 -1.77 16.57 5.54
C MET A 309 -2.30 17.59 6.54
N GLY A 310 -1.67 18.76 6.64
CA GLY A 310 -2.14 19.87 7.49
C GLY A 310 -3.40 20.55 6.96
N CYS A 311 -3.65 20.47 5.65
CA CYS A 311 -4.78 21.08 4.97
C CYS A 311 -5.94 20.10 4.69
N VAL A 312 -5.86 18.85 5.17
CA VAL A 312 -6.93 17.86 4.97
C VAL A 312 -8.22 18.30 5.64
N SER A 313 -9.27 18.48 4.85
CA SER A 313 -10.63 18.76 5.32
C SER A 313 -11.53 17.52 5.29
N VAL A 314 -11.21 16.55 4.43
CA VAL A 314 -11.95 15.29 4.26
C VAL A 314 -10.96 14.14 4.32
N LEU A 315 -11.11 13.28 5.33
CA LEU A 315 -10.33 12.06 5.47
C LEU A 315 -11.13 10.87 4.92
N CYS A 316 -10.73 10.36 3.76
CA CYS A 316 -11.22 9.09 3.23
C CYS A 316 -10.31 7.97 3.76
N SER A 317 -10.84 7.10 4.61
CA SER A 317 -10.09 5.99 5.21
C SER A 317 -10.68 4.66 4.78
N ASP A 318 -9.82 3.71 4.45
CA ASP A 318 -10.23 2.31 4.27
C ASP A 318 -10.57 1.69 5.63
N LYS A 319 -11.47 0.71 5.65
CA LYS A 319 -11.89 0.03 6.89
C LYS A 319 -10.89 -1.04 7.28
N THR A 320 -10.60 -1.96 6.37
CA THR A 320 -9.87 -3.18 6.69
C THR A 320 -8.37 -2.93 6.64
N GLY A 321 -7.64 -3.28 7.70
CA GLY A 321 -6.19 -3.06 7.79
C GLY A 321 -5.76 -1.59 8.02
N THR A 322 -6.71 -0.64 8.04
CA THR A 322 -6.46 0.78 8.36
C THR A 322 -7.18 1.20 9.65
N LEU A 323 -8.53 1.19 9.66
CA LEU A 323 -9.30 1.44 10.89
C LEU A 323 -9.36 0.20 11.80
N THR A 324 -9.35 -0.97 11.19
CA THR A 324 -9.33 -2.27 11.87
C THR A 324 -7.97 -2.94 11.70
N SER A 325 -7.61 -3.84 12.60
CA SER A 325 -6.35 -4.59 12.53
C SER A 325 -6.26 -5.59 11.37
N GLY A 326 -7.34 -5.77 10.59
CA GLY A 326 -7.43 -6.80 9.55
C GLY A 326 -7.50 -8.23 10.12
N CYS A 327 -7.53 -8.39 11.44
CA CYS A 327 -7.58 -9.68 12.11
C CYS A 327 -8.96 -9.91 12.74
N MET A 328 -9.58 -11.05 12.45
CA MET A 328 -10.81 -11.45 13.11
C MET A 328 -10.57 -11.65 14.61
N THR A 329 -11.44 -11.05 15.44
CA THR A 329 -11.32 -11.08 16.91
C THR A 329 -12.70 -11.36 17.51
N ALA A 330 -12.78 -12.25 18.49
CA ALA A 330 -14.02 -12.52 19.21
C ALA A 330 -14.36 -11.34 20.14
N THR A 331 -15.60 -10.84 20.08
CA THR A 331 -16.06 -9.64 20.81
C THR A 331 -16.92 -10.00 22.01
N ASP A 332 -17.79 -10.99 21.87
CA ASP A 332 -18.83 -11.32 22.84
C ASP A 332 -18.90 -12.84 23.07
N LEU A 333 -19.18 -13.22 24.31
CA LEU A 333 -19.43 -14.59 24.74
C LEU A 333 -20.91 -14.71 25.12
N VAL A 334 -21.58 -15.72 24.59
CA VAL A 334 -22.93 -16.07 25.04
C VAL A 334 -22.85 -17.33 25.88
N VAL A 335 -23.23 -17.20 27.14
CA VAL A 335 -23.12 -18.27 28.13
C VAL A 335 -24.51 -18.61 28.67
N LEU A 336 -24.85 -19.89 28.74
CA LEU A 336 -26.08 -20.36 29.36
C LEU A 336 -25.92 -20.33 30.88
N GLU A 337 -26.74 -19.53 31.55
CA GLU A 337 -26.84 -19.45 33.00
C GLU A 337 -27.48 -20.72 33.58
N PRO A 338 -27.26 -21.05 34.86
CA PRO A 338 -27.87 -22.23 35.49
C PRO A 338 -29.40 -22.16 35.53
N SER A 339 -29.96 -20.96 35.49
CA SER A 339 -31.39 -20.64 35.38
C SER A 339 -31.99 -20.94 34.00
N GLY A 340 -31.16 -21.24 32.99
CA GLY A 340 -31.59 -21.47 31.61
C GLY A 340 -31.68 -20.21 30.75
N SER A 341 -31.41 -19.02 31.30
CA SER A 341 -31.24 -17.77 30.55
C SER A 341 -29.87 -17.72 29.86
N SER A 342 -29.76 -16.98 28.75
CA SER A 342 -28.48 -16.70 28.10
C SER A 342 -27.96 -15.32 28.51
N ALA A 343 -26.74 -15.26 29.04
CA ALA A 343 -26.04 -14.02 29.32
C ALA A 343 -25.05 -13.71 28.17
N VAL A 344 -25.10 -12.48 27.65
CA VAL A 344 -24.11 -11.97 26.69
C VAL A 344 -23.06 -11.17 27.48
N VAL A 345 -21.81 -11.59 27.41
CA VAL A 345 -20.68 -11.01 28.13
C VAL A 345 -19.64 -10.53 27.12
N PRO A 346 -19.41 -9.21 26.99
CA PRO A 346 -18.30 -8.69 26.19
C PRO A 346 -16.97 -9.27 26.69
N VAL A 347 -16.06 -9.63 25.79
CA VAL A 347 -14.77 -10.27 26.15
C VAL A 347 -13.94 -9.39 27.10
N ALA A 348 -14.07 -8.07 26.99
CA ALA A 348 -13.41 -7.11 27.88
C ALA A 348 -13.92 -7.18 29.34
N ASP A 349 -15.18 -7.56 29.54
CA ASP A 349 -15.86 -7.59 30.85
C ASP A 349 -15.84 -8.97 31.50
N VAL A 350 -15.27 -9.98 30.84
CA VAL A 350 -15.12 -11.34 31.35
C VAL A 350 -14.46 -11.40 32.74
N PRO A 351 -13.41 -10.61 33.07
CA PRO A 351 -12.83 -10.63 34.41
C PRO A 351 -13.84 -10.31 35.52
N ALA A 352 -14.79 -9.41 35.28
CA ALA A 352 -15.84 -9.06 36.22
C ALA A 352 -16.93 -10.15 36.31
N ALA A 353 -17.35 -10.68 35.14
CA ALA A 353 -18.36 -11.73 35.03
C ALA A 353 -17.88 -13.10 35.53
N ARG A 354 -16.57 -13.31 35.70
CA ARG A 354 -16.01 -14.58 36.19
C ARG A 354 -16.47 -14.93 37.60
N SER A 355 -16.82 -13.94 38.41
CA SER A 355 -17.32 -14.13 39.77
C SER A 355 -18.68 -14.85 39.82
N SER A 356 -19.55 -14.62 38.84
CA SER A 356 -20.90 -15.22 38.75
C SER A 356 -20.98 -16.38 37.76
N LEU A 357 -20.28 -16.30 36.63
CA LEU A 357 -20.39 -17.24 35.51
C LEU A 357 -19.09 -18.02 35.22
N GLY A 358 -18.10 -17.94 36.11
CA GLY A 358 -16.75 -18.48 35.88
C GLY A 358 -16.72 -19.94 35.41
N GLY A 359 -17.48 -20.81 36.07
CA GLY A 359 -17.52 -22.24 35.71
C GLY A 359 -18.14 -22.54 34.33
N GLN A 360 -18.98 -21.66 33.79
CA GLN A 360 -19.53 -21.83 32.44
C GLN A 360 -18.63 -21.20 31.38
N ILE A 361 -18.05 -20.04 31.68
CA ILE A 361 -17.04 -19.38 30.84
C ILE A 361 -15.82 -20.30 30.67
N ASP A 362 -15.34 -20.90 31.75
CA ASP A 362 -14.18 -21.82 31.71
C ASP A 362 -14.51 -23.08 30.89
N ARG A 363 -15.75 -23.62 30.98
CA ARG A 363 -16.20 -24.74 30.14
C ARG A 363 -16.28 -24.37 28.67
N LEU A 364 -16.84 -23.20 28.35
CA LEU A 364 -16.92 -22.70 26.98
C LEU A 364 -15.51 -22.50 26.38
N CYS A 365 -14.61 -21.88 27.14
CA CYS A 365 -13.21 -21.71 26.72
C CYS A 365 -12.49 -23.06 26.58
N HIS A 366 -12.78 -24.02 27.46
CA HIS A 366 -12.25 -25.38 27.36
C HIS A 366 -12.71 -26.08 26.08
N CYS A 367 -13.99 -25.98 25.72
CA CYS A 367 -14.49 -26.51 24.46
C CYS A 367 -13.85 -25.81 23.25
N GLY A 368 -13.70 -24.48 23.31
CA GLY A 368 -13.03 -23.69 22.27
C GLY A 368 -11.60 -24.18 21.97
N LEU A 369 -10.79 -24.41 23.00
CA LEU A 369 -9.41 -24.91 22.86
C LEU A 369 -9.33 -26.35 22.32
N LEU A 370 -10.29 -27.20 22.67
CA LEU A 370 -10.38 -28.58 22.18
C LEU A 370 -10.87 -28.64 20.72
N SER A 371 -11.73 -27.71 20.33
CA SER A 371 -12.39 -27.66 19.01
C SER A 371 -11.49 -27.21 17.85
N HIS A 372 -10.17 -27.25 18.01
CA HIS A 372 -9.23 -26.85 16.97
C HIS A 372 -8.33 -28.03 16.57
N PRO A 373 -8.21 -28.37 15.28
CA PRO A 373 -7.24 -29.36 14.83
C PRO A 373 -5.83 -28.83 15.17
N ALA A 374 -4.99 -29.71 15.68
CA ALA A 374 -3.74 -29.40 16.37
C ALA A 374 -2.83 -28.37 15.64
N LEU A 375 -2.08 -27.62 16.46
CA LEU A 375 -0.94 -26.79 16.07
C LEU A 375 -0.04 -27.54 15.07
N GLY A 376 0.44 -26.83 14.04
CA GLY A 376 1.49 -27.34 13.16
C GLY A 376 2.68 -27.84 13.97
N SER A 377 3.31 -28.93 13.53
CA SER A 377 4.36 -29.68 14.24
C SER A 377 5.57 -28.86 14.73
N ASP A 378 5.71 -27.61 14.27
CA ASP A 378 6.93 -26.81 14.40
C ASP A 378 6.78 -25.62 15.37
N GLY A 379 5.67 -25.52 16.13
CA GLY A 379 5.46 -24.41 17.06
C GLY A 379 5.21 -23.05 16.39
N SER A 380 4.90 -23.05 15.09
CA SER A 380 4.46 -21.88 14.33
C SER A 380 3.01 -21.50 14.64
N GLU A 381 2.64 -20.26 14.26
CA GLU A 381 1.32 -19.64 14.44
C GLU A 381 0.12 -20.60 14.19
N PRO A 382 -0.99 -20.42 14.93
CA PRO A 382 -2.19 -21.23 14.78
C PRO A 382 -2.67 -21.26 13.31
N TYR A 383 -2.66 -22.45 12.71
CA TYR A 383 -3.09 -22.69 11.35
C TYR A 383 -4.59 -23.00 11.32
N GLY A 384 -5.40 -22.15 10.68
CA GLY A 384 -6.85 -22.34 10.63
C GLY A 384 -7.58 -21.17 9.97
N SER A 385 -8.90 -21.28 9.89
CA SER A 385 -9.73 -20.16 9.41
C SER A 385 -9.61 -18.95 10.36
N PRO A 386 -9.76 -17.69 9.88
CA PRO A 386 -9.70 -16.51 10.75
C PRO A 386 -10.63 -16.59 11.97
N THR A 387 -11.79 -17.25 11.81
CA THR A 387 -12.75 -17.48 12.90
C THR A 387 -12.21 -18.45 13.96
N GLU A 388 -11.57 -19.53 13.55
CA GLU A 388 -10.95 -20.48 14.48
C GLU A 388 -9.81 -19.84 15.27
N THR A 389 -8.94 -19.10 14.57
CA THR A 389 -7.83 -18.38 15.19
C THR A 389 -8.34 -17.33 16.19
N ALA A 390 -9.44 -16.64 15.87
CA ALA A 390 -10.07 -15.68 16.78
C ALA A 390 -10.60 -16.35 18.07
N ILE A 391 -11.29 -17.49 17.94
CA ILE A 391 -11.81 -18.26 19.07
C ILE A 391 -10.67 -18.77 19.94
N LEU A 392 -9.64 -19.35 19.33
CA LEU A 392 -8.47 -19.85 20.05
C LEU A 392 -7.76 -18.75 20.84
N THR A 393 -7.43 -17.64 20.18
CA THR A 393 -6.71 -16.53 20.80
C THR A 393 -7.48 -15.97 22.00
N MET A 394 -8.82 -15.90 21.90
CA MET A 394 -9.68 -15.51 23.01
C MET A 394 -9.61 -16.54 24.15
N CYS A 395 -9.80 -17.82 23.86
CA CYS A 395 -9.83 -18.86 24.89
C CYS A 395 -8.47 -19.03 25.60
N GLU A 396 -7.35 -18.91 24.88
CA GLU A 396 -6.00 -18.94 25.47
C GLU A 396 -5.81 -17.76 26.45
N LYS A 397 -6.20 -16.54 26.04
CA LYS A 397 -6.11 -15.35 26.89
C LYS A 397 -6.98 -15.44 28.14
N LEU A 398 -8.19 -15.96 28.04
CA LEU A 398 -9.14 -16.03 29.15
C LEU A 398 -8.81 -17.16 30.14
N LYS A 399 -8.37 -18.32 29.63
CA LYS A 399 -8.04 -19.49 30.46
C LYS A 399 -6.60 -19.46 30.98
N GLY A 400 -5.70 -18.74 30.30
CA GLY A 400 -4.27 -18.73 30.62
C GLY A 400 -3.57 -20.05 30.33
N ALA A 401 -4.14 -20.89 29.46
CA ALA A 401 -3.61 -22.19 29.08
C ALA A 401 -3.39 -22.22 27.56
N SER A 402 -2.23 -22.73 27.14
CA SER A 402 -1.95 -22.91 25.71
C SER A 402 -2.76 -24.07 25.13
N VAL A 403 -3.11 -23.98 23.85
CA VAL A 403 -3.76 -25.08 23.10
C VAL A 403 -2.94 -26.36 23.22
N SER A 404 -1.60 -26.27 23.10
CA SER A 404 -0.70 -27.42 23.22
C SER A 404 -0.81 -28.14 24.57
N ALA A 405 -0.94 -27.40 25.68
CA ALA A 405 -1.06 -27.99 27.00
C ALA A 405 -2.39 -28.73 27.18
N VAL A 406 -3.48 -28.17 26.63
CA VAL A 406 -4.81 -28.79 26.70
C VAL A 406 -4.88 -30.04 25.83
N HIS A 407 -4.32 -30.01 24.62
CA HIS A 407 -4.25 -31.18 23.72
C HIS A 407 -3.32 -32.28 24.25
N ALA A 408 -2.25 -31.92 24.96
CA ALA A 408 -1.39 -32.90 25.63
C ALA A 408 -2.10 -33.59 26.80
N ALA A 409 -2.95 -32.87 27.54
CA ALA A 409 -3.73 -33.41 28.65
C ALA A 409 -4.94 -34.24 28.17
N GLU A 410 -5.58 -33.83 27.08
CA GLU A 410 -6.78 -34.47 26.51
C GLU A 410 -6.59 -34.77 25.01
N PRO A 411 -5.86 -35.86 24.67
CA PRO A 411 -5.53 -36.17 23.29
C PRO A 411 -6.78 -36.50 22.47
N VAL A 412 -6.76 -36.08 21.20
CA VAL A 412 -7.82 -36.34 20.21
C VAL A 412 -7.84 -37.84 19.88
N LEU A 413 -8.99 -38.48 20.08
CA LEU A 413 -9.25 -39.87 19.71
C LEU A 413 -9.89 -39.99 18.32
N PHE A 414 -10.72 -39.01 17.96
CA PHE A 414 -11.45 -38.98 16.69
C PHE A 414 -11.88 -37.55 16.38
N ASP A 415 -11.81 -37.13 15.12
CA ASP A 415 -12.27 -35.83 14.67
C ASP A 415 -12.99 -35.89 13.32
N ILE A 416 -13.98 -35.02 13.16
CA ILE A 416 -14.66 -34.69 11.92
C ILE A 416 -14.41 -33.20 11.69
N PRO A 417 -13.56 -32.83 10.71
CA PRO A 417 -13.27 -31.44 10.44
C PRO A 417 -14.51 -30.71 9.91
N PHE A 418 -14.52 -29.39 10.05
CA PHE A 418 -15.62 -28.57 9.53
C PHE A 418 -15.76 -28.76 8.02
N ASN A 419 -16.96 -29.14 7.58
CA ASN A 419 -17.31 -29.20 6.16
C ASN A 419 -18.53 -28.32 5.91
N SER A 420 -18.50 -27.56 4.81
CA SER A 420 -19.61 -26.68 4.39
C SER A 420 -20.92 -27.43 4.14
N SER A 421 -20.87 -28.72 3.78
CA SER A 421 -22.07 -29.56 3.64
C SER A 421 -22.72 -29.86 4.98
N ASN A 422 -21.91 -30.13 6.01
CA ASN A 422 -22.38 -30.51 7.33
C ASN A 422 -22.68 -29.28 8.21
N LYS A 423 -21.93 -28.19 8.05
CA LYS A 423 -21.99 -26.96 8.86
C LYS A 423 -21.76 -27.20 10.35
N TRP A 424 -20.96 -28.21 10.68
CA TRP A 424 -20.49 -28.47 12.02
C TRP A 424 -19.17 -29.24 11.95
N MET A 425 -18.44 -29.23 13.07
CA MET A 425 -17.27 -30.06 13.34
C MET A 425 -17.43 -30.76 14.68
N LEU A 426 -16.80 -31.92 14.82
CA LEU A 426 -16.86 -32.74 16.02
C LEU A 426 -15.48 -33.27 16.36
N SER A 427 -15.09 -33.20 17.63
CA SER A 427 -13.89 -33.85 18.13
C SER A 427 -14.20 -34.64 19.39
N VAL A 428 -13.59 -35.81 19.50
CA VAL A 428 -13.70 -36.72 20.64
C VAL A 428 -12.33 -36.80 21.30
N HIS A 429 -12.26 -36.46 22.57
CA HIS A 429 -11.02 -36.40 23.34
C HIS A 429 -11.07 -37.41 24.47
N ARG A 430 -9.90 -37.93 24.85
CA ARG A 430 -9.76 -38.68 26.09
C ARG A 430 -9.80 -37.71 27.26
N ALA A 431 -10.79 -37.84 28.15
CA ALA A 431 -10.85 -37.01 29.34
C ALA A 431 -9.63 -37.29 30.23
N GLY A 432 -9.06 -36.24 30.83
CA GLY A 432 -8.01 -36.39 31.83
C GLY A 432 -8.46 -37.26 33.02
N PRO A 433 -7.51 -37.83 33.80
CA PRO A 433 -7.86 -38.64 34.97
C PRO A 433 -8.72 -37.81 35.93
N GLY A 434 -9.89 -38.36 36.30
CA GLY A 434 -10.75 -37.75 37.30
C GLY A 434 -10.03 -37.67 38.65
N ALA A 435 -10.50 -36.79 39.54
CA ALA A 435 -10.06 -36.73 40.94
C ALA A 435 -10.44 -38.04 41.65
N GLY A 436 -9.62 -39.09 41.47
CA GLY A 436 -9.92 -40.46 41.89
C GLY A 436 -9.18 -41.56 41.13
N GLY A 437 -8.48 -41.26 40.02
CA GLY A 437 -7.67 -42.25 39.31
C GLY A 437 -8.44 -43.25 38.44
N GLU A 438 -9.75 -43.06 38.24
CA GLU A 438 -10.51 -43.82 37.25
C GLU A 438 -10.14 -43.40 35.82
N ALA A 439 -10.14 -44.37 34.90
CA ALA A 439 -9.87 -44.14 33.48
C ALA A 439 -10.89 -43.12 32.94
N GLY A 440 -10.41 -41.92 32.58
CA GLY A 440 -11.24 -40.84 32.09
C GLY A 440 -12.07 -41.26 30.88
N GLY A 441 -13.37 -40.92 30.90
CA GLY A 441 -14.30 -41.18 29.80
C GLY A 441 -13.94 -40.41 28.51
N ALA A 442 -14.79 -40.52 27.49
CA ALA A 442 -14.64 -39.72 26.28
C ALA A 442 -15.39 -38.39 26.42
N ARG A 443 -14.75 -37.27 26.08
CA ARG A 443 -15.39 -35.96 25.95
C ARG A 443 -15.66 -35.67 24.48
N VAL A 444 -16.91 -35.40 24.15
CA VAL A 444 -17.33 -35.02 22.80
C VAL A 444 -17.51 -33.50 22.76
N VAL A 445 -16.83 -32.85 21.83
CA VAL A 445 -16.96 -31.41 21.54
C VAL A 445 -17.59 -31.28 20.17
N LEU A 446 -18.73 -30.59 20.11
CA LEU A 446 -19.42 -30.25 18.87
C LEU A 446 -19.41 -28.73 18.72
N LYS A 447 -18.94 -28.26 17.57
CA LYS A 447 -18.96 -26.84 17.19
C LYS A 447 -19.72 -26.72 15.88
N ALA A 448 -20.73 -25.86 15.85
CA ALA A 448 -21.57 -25.59 14.68
C ALA A 448 -21.29 -24.18 14.15
#